data_AF-A0A432MPR3-F1
#
_entry.id   AF-A0A432MPR3-F1
#
_cell.length_a   1.000
_cell.length_b   1.000
_cell.length_c   1.000
_cell.angle_alpha   90.00
_cell.angle_beta   90.00
_cell.angle_gamma   90.00
#
_symmetry.space_group_name_H-M   'P 1'
#
loop_
_entity.id
_entity.type
_entity.pdbx_description
1 polymer ?
#
loop_
_entity_poly.entity_id
_entity_poly.type
_entity_poly.pdbx_seq_one_letter_code
_entity_poly.pdbx_strand_id
1 'polypeptide(L)'
;MATQIFEPHDDSLDVVSAHEIGTFVFCPEQWRLEYGLGLEPGNQTALRSGSRHHERKQTAERTAGRLLQIGQKVIAAGLILLFVLWILGR
;
A
#
# COMPACT_ATOMS: atom_id res chain seq x y z
N MET A 1 11.14 13.42 5.78
CA MET A 1 12.24 13.47 4.79
C MET A 1 12.47 12.02 4.37
N ALA A 2 11.82 11.56 3.30
CA ALA A 2 11.96 10.18 2.83
C ALA A 2 13.14 10.15 1.87
N THR A 3 14.29 9.75 2.40
CA THR A 3 15.50 9.46 1.65
C THR A 3 15.20 8.19 0.83
N GLN A 4 14.73 8.33 -0.41
CA GLN A 4 14.92 7.25 -1.37
C GLN A 4 16.38 7.31 -1.78
N ILE A 5 17.19 6.61 -0.99
CA ILE A 5 18.54 6.21 -1.35
C ILE A 5 18.35 5.42 -2.64
N PHE A 6 19.05 5.82 -3.71
CA PHE A 6 19.34 4.93 -4.82
C PHE A 6 20.10 3.76 -4.20
N GLU A 7 19.36 2.75 -3.74
CA GLU A 7 19.97 1.54 -3.20
C GLU A 7 20.74 0.90 -4.35
N PRO A 8 22.03 0.59 -4.16
CA PRO A 8 22.77 -0.18 -5.15
C PRO A 8 21.98 -1.45 -5.43
N HIS A 9 21.82 -1.80 -6.71
CA HIS A 9 21.17 -3.04 -7.14
C HIS A 9 21.86 -4.21 -6.42
N ASP A 10 21.19 -4.77 -5.41
CA ASP A 10 21.66 -5.92 -4.68
C ASP A 10 21.35 -7.16 -5.52
N ASP A 11 22.38 -7.66 -6.20
CA ASP A 11 22.37 -8.89 -7.03
C ASP A 11 21.89 -10.15 -6.27
N SER A 12 21.63 -10.06 -4.96
CA SER A 12 21.25 -11.22 -4.13
C SER A 12 19.76 -11.59 -4.15
N LEU A 13 18.89 -10.81 -4.80
CA LEU A 13 17.48 -11.20 -5.02
C LEU A 13 16.99 -10.79 -6.41
N ASP A 14 16.84 -11.80 -7.28
CA ASP A 14 16.31 -11.76 -8.66
C ASP A 14 14.80 -11.41 -8.67
N VAL A 15 14.43 -10.28 -8.08
CA VAL A 15 13.04 -9.86 -7.84
C VAL A 15 12.74 -8.60 -8.64
N VAL A 16 11.98 -8.79 -9.72
CA VAL A 16 11.46 -7.70 -10.56
C VAL A 16 10.20 -7.14 -9.93
N SER A 17 10.15 -5.81 -9.74
CA SER A 17 8.96 -5.17 -9.15
C SER A 17 7.78 -5.16 -10.12
N ALA A 18 6.54 -5.15 -9.61
CA ALA A 18 5.34 -5.02 -10.46
C ALA A 18 5.34 -3.70 -11.27
N HIS A 19 5.93 -2.64 -10.71
CA HIS A 19 6.09 -1.38 -11.42
C HIS A 19 7.02 -1.52 -12.62
N GLU A 20 8.17 -2.17 -12.42
CA GLU A 20 9.16 -2.42 -13.46
C GLU A 20 8.59 -3.26 -14.62
N ILE A 21 7.87 -4.35 -14.30
CA ILE A 21 7.14 -5.15 -15.30
C ILE A 21 6.16 -4.27 -16.07
N GLY A 22 5.40 -3.43 -15.37
CA GLY A 22 4.47 -2.49 -15.98
C GLY A 22 5.17 -1.49 -16.92
N THR A 23 6.32 -0.97 -16.52
CA THR A 23 7.14 -0.07 -17.34
C THR A 23 7.62 -0.76 -18.61
N PHE A 24 8.12 -2.01 -18.50
CA PHE A 24 8.54 -2.78 -19.67
C PHE A 24 7.38 -3.06 -20.63
N VAL A 25 6.23 -3.53 -20.12
CA VAL A 25 5.05 -3.85 -20.94
C VAL A 25 4.48 -2.60 -21.62
N PHE A 26 4.49 -1.45 -20.93
CA PHE A 26 3.95 -0.20 -21.47
C PHE A 26 4.91 0.47 -22.46
N CYS A 27 6.20 0.58 -22.12
CA CYS A 27 7.23 1.21 -22.95
C CYS A 27 8.62 0.62 -22.65
N PRO A 28 9.09 -0.37 -23.45
CA PRO A 28 10.39 -1.00 -23.25
C PRO A 28 11.57 -0.02 -23.29
N GLU A 29 11.46 1.05 -24.08
CA GLU A 29 12.50 2.07 -24.15
C GLU A 29 12.61 2.88 -22.85
N GLN A 30 11.48 3.22 -22.21
CA GLN A 30 11.51 3.83 -20.89
C GLN A 30 12.16 2.88 -19.88
N TRP A 31 11.79 1.60 -19.89
CA TRP A 31 12.41 0.59 -19.01
C TRP A 31 13.92 0.51 -19.22
N ARG A 32 14.38 0.50 -20.48
CA ARG A 32 15.81 0.46 -20.81
C ARG A 32 16.55 1.68 -20.29
N LEU A 33 15.96 2.87 -20.39
CA LEU A 33 16.56 4.10 -19.88
C LEU A 33 16.65 4.09 -18.35
N GLU A 34 15.56 3.72 -17.67
CA GLU A 34 15.46 3.76 -16.22
C GLU A 34 16.19 2.60 -15.54
N TYR A 35 15.84 1.36 -15.87
CA TYR A 35 16.37 0.15 -15.24
C TYR A 35 17.63 -0.38 -15.94
N GLY A 36 17.69 -0.30 -17.28
CA GLY A 36 18.85 -0.79 -18.04
C GLY A 36 20.06 0.14 -18.00
N LEU A 37 19.84 1.47 -17.96
CA LEU A 37 20.90 2.49 -17.97
C LEU A 37 20.98 3.31 -16.67
N GLY A 38 20.06 3.10 -15.72
CA GLY A 38 20.07 3.81 -14.43
C GLY A 38 19.74 5.30 -14.54
N LEU A 39 19.02 5.73 -15.58
CA LEU A 39 18.66 7.14 -15.77
C LEU A 39 17.40 7.49 -14.97
N GLU A 40 17.47 8.58 -14.23
CA GLU A 40 16.35 9.02 -13.39
C GLU A 40 15.18 9.54 -14.26
N PRO A 41 13.92 9.22 -13.92
CA PRO A 41 12.76 9.71 -14.67
C PRO A 41 12.67 11.23 -14.70
N GLY A 42 12.43 11.84 -15.86
CA GLY A 42 12.31 13.30 -15.98
C GLY A 42 11.09 13.92 -15.27
N ASN A 43 10.13 13.11 -14.85
CA ASN A 43 8.85 13.54 -14.27
C ASN A 43 8.79 13.43 -12.74
N GLN A 44 9.93 13.51 -12.04
CA GLN A 44 10.00 13.31 -10.58
C GLN A 44 9.00 14.15 -9.77
N THR A 45 8.71 15.38 -10.21
CA THR A 45 7.72 16.24 -9.55
C THR A 45 6.33 15.62 -9.54
N ALA A 46 5.93 14.98 -10.65
CA ALA A 46 4.65 14.28 -10.75
C ALA A 46 4.64 13.02 -9.88
N LEU A 47 5.72 12.22 -9.90
CA LEU A 47 5.86 11.02 -9.07
C LEU A 47 5.74 11.35 -7.57
N ARG A 48 6.49 12.34 -7.08
CA ARG A 48 6.40 12.79 -5.68
C ARG A 48 5.01 13.32 -5.32
N SER A 49 4.34 13.99 -6.26
CA SER A 49 2.96 14.43 -6.05
C SER A 49 1.99 13.26 -5.88
N GLY A 50 2.15 12.22 -6.71
CA GLY A 50 1.44 10.95 -6.61
C GLY A 50 1.67 10.27 -5.26
N SER A 51 2.92 10.13 -4.82
CA SER A 51 3.26 9.51 -3.53
C SER A 51 2.58 10.21 -2.36
N ARG A 52 2.63 11.55 -2.30
CA ARG A 52 1.92 12.33 -1.25
C ARG A 52 0.41 12.15 -1.28
N HIS A 53 -0.17 11.92 -2.45
CA HIS A 53 -1.60 11.63 -2.57
C HIS A 53 -1.94 10.26 -1.99
N HIS A 54 -1.13 9.24 -2.29
CA HIS A 54 -1.30 7.90 -1.72
C HIS A 54 -1.10 7.88 -0.21
N GLU A 55 -0.10 8.56 0.33
CA GLU A 55 0.12 8.67 1.79
C GLU A 55 -1.10 9.24 2.52
N ARG A 56 -1.73 10.27 1.93
CA ARG A 56 -2.95 10.86 2.48
C ARG A 56 -4.12 9.88 2.47
N LYS A 57 -4.31 9.15 1.37
CA LYS A 57 -5.36 8.12 1.27
C LYS A 57 -5.13 6.96 2.24
N GLN A 58 -3.89 6.47 2.36
CA GLN A 58 -3.54 5.41 3.31
C GLN A 58 -3.89 5.79 4.75
N THR A 59 -3.74 7.06 5.12
CA THR A 59 -4.12 7.52 6.47
C THR A 59 -5.64 7.43 6.69
N ALA A 60 -6.44 7.81 5.69
CA ALA A 60 -7.89 7.68 5.73
C ALA A 60 -8.32 6.20 5.78
N GLU A 61 -7.72 5.34 4.95
CA GLU A 61 -7.98 3.90 4.92
C GLU A 61 -7.66 3.23 6.25
N ARG A 62 -6.52 3.56 6.88
CA ARG A 62 -6.16 3.04 8.22
C ARG A 62 -7.18 3.45 9.28
N THR A 63 -7.67 4.68 9.22
CA THR A 63 -8.67 5.19 10.17
C THR A 63 -10.02 4.49 9.97
N ALA A 64 -10.46 4.36 8.72
CA ALA A 64 -11.68 3.63 8.38
C ALA A 64 -11.58 2.15 8.80
N GLY A 65 -10.44 1.50 8.55
CA GLY A 65 -10.18 0.13 8.97
C GLY A 65 -10.27 -0.06 10.48
N ARG A 66 -9.73 0.87 11.28
CA ARG A 66 -9.86 0.84 12.74
C ARG A 66 -11.31 1.00 13.21
N LEU A 67 -12.07 1.92 12.61
CA LEU A 67 -13.48 2.10 12.95
C LEU A 67 -14.31 0.85 12.63
N LEU A 68 -14.05 0.21 11.49
CA LEU A 68 -14.70 -1.05 11.12
C LEU A 68 -14.37 -2.16 12.13
N GLN A 69 -13.11 -2.29 12.54
CA GLN A 69 -12.71 -3.28 13.56
C GLN A 69 -13.40 -3.03 14.91
N ILE A 70 -13.54 -1.77 15.33
CA ILE A 70 -14.27 -1.42 16.55
C ILE A 70 -15.75 -1.79 16.41
N GLY A 71 -16.38 -1.40 15.29
CA GLY A 71 -17.77 -1.75 15.01
C GLY A 71 -18.02 -3.26 15.03
N GLN A 72 -17.12 -4.05 14.42
CA GLN A 72 -17.18 -5.51 14.46
C GLN A 72 -17.11 -6.07 15.89
N LYS A 73 -16.23 -5.53 16.75
CA LYS A 73 -16.15 -5.94 18.16
C LYS A 73 -17.40 -5.59 18.95
N VAL A 74 -17.99 -4.41 18.73
CA VAL A 74 -19.24 -4.00 19.38
C VAL A 74 -20.39 -4.92 18.98
N ILE A 75 -20.53 -5.23 17.69
CA ILE A 75 -21.54 -6.17 17.20
C ILE A 75 -21.35 -7.55 17.84
N ALA A 76 -20.12 -8.08 17.84
CA ALA A 76 -19.82 -9.38 18.44
C ALA A 76 -20.18 -9.41 19.95
N ALA A 77 -19.82 -8.37 20.69
CA ALA A 77 -20.16 -8.25 22.11
C ALA A 77 -21.69 -8.19 22.33
N GLY A 78 -22.42 -7.44 21.50
CA GLY A 78 -23.87 -7.39 21.53
C GLY A 78 -24.53 -8.75 21.27
N LEU A 79 -24.03 -9.50 20.29
CA LEU A 79 -24.50 -10.86 20.00
C LEU A 79 -24.23 -11.83 21.17
N ILE A 80 -23.05 -11.75 21.79
CA ILE A 80 -22.72 -12.55 22.98
C ILE A 80 -23.66 -12.20 24.13
N LEU A 81 -23.89 -10.92 24.39
CA LEU A 81 -24.80 -10.48 25.46
C LEU A 81 -26.23 -10.98 25.21
N LEU A 82 -26.75 -10.82 24.00
CA LEU A 82 -28.06 -11.34 23.61
C LEU A 82 -28.16 -12.85 23.81
N PHE A 83 -27.12 -13.59 23.42
CA PHE A 83 -27.05 -15.04 23.62
C PHE A 83 -27.08 -15.43 25.11
N VAL A 84 -26.33 -14.72 25.96
CA VAL A 84 -26.35 -14.96 27.42
C VAL A 84 -27.72 -14.67 28.02
N LEU A 85 -28.33 -13.54 27.67
CA LEU A 85 -29.68 -13.19 28.15
C LEU A 85 -30.73 -14.21 27.70
N TRP A 86 -30.59 -14.74 26.48
CA TRP A 86 -31.47 -15.79 25.98
C TRP A 86 -31.34 -17.09 26.77
N ILE A 87 -30.13 -17.48 27.19
CA ILE A 87 -29.92 -18.67 28.05
C ILE A 87 -30.54 -18.44 29.44
N LEU A 88 -30.36 -17.25 30.02
CA LEU A 88 -30.82 -16.95 31.39
C LEU A 88 -32.34 -16.72 31.49
N GLY A 89 -32.97 -16.25 30.42
CA GLY A 89 -34.41 -16.01 30.34
C GLY A 89 -35.23 -17.23 29.89
N ARG A 90 -34.57 -18.35 29.61
CA ARG A 90 -35.18 -19.63 29.23
C ARG A 90 -35.33 -20.54 30.44
#